data_AF-A0AAD0PW67-F1
#
_entry.id   AF-A0AAD0PW67-F1
#
_cell.length_a   1.000
_cell.length_b   1.000
_cell.length_c   1.000
_cell.angle_alpha   90.00
_cell.angle_beta   90.00
_cell.angle_gamma   90.00
#
_symmetry.space_group_name_H-M   'P 1'
#
loop_
_entity.id
_entity.type
_entity.pdbx_description
1 polymer ?
#
loop_
_entity_poly.entity_id
_entity_poly.type
_entity_poly.pdbx_seq_one_letter_code
_entity_poly.pdbx_strand_id
1 'polypeptide(L)'
;MQINRIKGRLVLNLTSKAAAAYPSATLALWLLATFEQYRLSGMSASLSREDALFLQENERAAQAYIGSLNPPGKLLVEAVLFASKQPVYADFDQNLDLINVACTHAKAISDQAVPKLKISFTTRMQKDTKKSRFMTVKGDPVAAMGLEAASMALTIIRRAAERDEGVTLYLLNSKEIFGEALQGSRPAPEYAELPIRLIHQLLMDYLTKQIDLPTAKSLVGAIKVLSDHFVQHQVPSHESA
;
A
#
# COMPACT_ATOMS: atom_id res chain seq x y z
N MET A 1 -0.40 -22.75 0.34
CA MET A 1 -1.78 -23.18 -0.06
C MET A 1 -1.70 -24.56 -0.72
N GLN A 2 -2.68 -25.46 -0.55
CA GLN A 2 -2.77 -26.68 -1.37
C GLN A 2 -3.83 -26.51 -2.46
N ILE A 3 -3.44 -26.74 -3.72
CA ILE A 3 -4.34 -26.62 -4.88
C ILE A 3 -4.52 -28.00 -5.50
N ASN A 4 -5.75 -28.50 -5.48
CA ASN A 4 -6.12 -29.76 -6.09
C ASN A 4 -6.99 -29.51 -7.33
N ARG A 5 -6.89 -30.36 -8.34
CA ARG A 5 -7.76 -30.29 -9.52
C ARG A 5 -8.78 -31.43 -9.48
N ILE A 6 -10.07 -31.10 -9.37
CA ILE A 6 -11.15 -32.07 -9.31
C ILE A 6 -12.14 -31.76 -10.43
N LYS A 7 -12.31 -32.69 -11.39
CA LYS A 7 -13.27 -32.61 -12.50
C LYS A 7 -13.22 -31.27 -13.26
N GLY A 8 -12.00 -30.77 -13.54
CA GLY A 8 -11.78 -29.51 -14.25
C GLY A 8 -11.87 -28.24 -13.40
N ARG A 9 -12.25 -28.34 -12.12
CA ARG A 9 -12.29 -27.23 -11.16
C ARG A 9 -11.06 -27.23 -10.26
N LEU A 10 -10.55 -26.05 -9.93
CA LEU A 10 -9.51 -25.91 -8.91
C LEU A 10 -10.15 -25.86 -7.51
N VAL A 11 -9.67 -26.71 -6.61
CA VAL A 11 -10.09 -26.77 -5.22
C VAL A 11 -8.91 -26.33 -4.36
N LEU A 12 -9.06 -25.17 -3.72
CA LEU A 12 -8.08 -24.53 -2.86
C LEU A 12 -8.30 -25.00 -1.42
N ASN A 13 -7.23 -25.37 -0.74
CA ASN A 13 -7.28 -25.89 0.62
C ASN A 13 -6.22 -25.24 1.51
N LEU A 14 -6.60 -24.87 2.73
CA LEU A 14 -5.62 -24.50 3.74
C LEU A 14 -4.74 -25.72 4.06
N THR A 15 -3.43 -25.51 4.13
CA THR A 15 -2.54 -26.56 4.62
C THR A 15 -2.60 -26.58 6.14
N SER A 16 -2.45 -27.75 6.76
CA SER A 16 -2.40 -27.88 8.22
C SER A 16 -1.29 -27.02 8.84
N LYS A 17 -0.17 -26.84 8.11
CA LYS A 17 0.94 -25.95 8.49
C LYS A 17 0.50 -24.48 8.55
N ALA A 18 -0.20 -23.99 7.54
CA ALA A 18 -0.70 -22.62 7.52
C ALA A 18 -1.77 -22.39 8.59
N ALA A 19 -2.70 -23.33 8.77
CA ALA A 19 -3.73 -23.26 9.80
C ALA A 19 -3.15 -23.17 11.22
N ALA A 20 -2.02 -23.84 11.48
CA ALA A 20 -1.36 -23.80 12.79
C ALA A 20 -0.46 -22.56 13.01
N ALA A 21 0.01 -21.93 11.94
CA ALA A 21 1.04 -20.89 12.01
C ALA A 21 0.52 -19.45 12.03
N TYR A 22 -0.71 -19.20 11.57
CA TYR A 22 -1.23 -17.83 11.38
C TYR A 22 -2.56 -17.59 12.11
N PRO A 23 -2.86 -16.33 12.50
CA PRO A 23 -4.14 -15.97 13.09
C PRO A 23 -5.32 -16.21 12.12
N SER A 24 -6.49 -16.56 12.65
CA SER A 24 -7.69 -16.86 11.84
C SER A 24 -8.11 -15.69 10.94
N ALA A 25 -7.99 -14.44 11.43
CA ALA A 25 -8.30 -13.26 10.62
C ALA A 25 -7.37 -13.13 9.41
N THR A 26 -6.06 -13.34 9.61
CA THR A 26 -5.05 -13.34 8.53
C THR A 26 -5.37 -14.41 7.49
N LEU A 27 -5.67 -15.64 7.94
CA LEU A 27 -6.02 -16.76 7.07
C LEU A 27 -7.29 -16.48 6.26
N ALA A 28 -8.33 -15.90 6.89
CA ALA A 28 -9.56 -15.51 6.21
C ALA A 28 -9.31 -14.42 5.15
N LEU A 29 -8.52 -13.39 5.47
CA LEU A 29 -8.13 -12.35 4.50
C LEU A 29 -7.36 -12.91 3.31
N TRP A 30 -6.42 -13.82 3.57
CA TRP A 30 -5.65 -14.48 2.53
C TRP A 30 -6.51 -15.38 1.64
N LEU A 31 -7.45 -16.15 2.22
CA LEU A 31 -8.41 -16.96 1.46
C LEU A 31 -9.28 -16.09 0.55
N LEU A 32 -9.80 -14.97 1.06
CA LEU A 32 -10.59 -14.02 0.27
C LEU A 32 -9.77 -13.43 -0.89
N ALA A 33 -8.55 -12.98 -0.63
CA ALA A 33 -7.67 -12.42 -1.66
C ALA A 33 -7.30 -13.46 -2.72
N THR A 34 -6.98 -14.68 -2.30
CA THR A 34 -6.63 -15.79 -3.20
C THR A 34 -7.81 -16.18 -4.07
N PHE A 35 -9.01 -16.33 -3.48
CA PHE A 35 -10.21 -16.67 -4.24
C PHE A 35 -10.54 -15.59 -5.28
N GLU A 36 -10.39 -14.32 -4.88
CA GLU A 36 -10.60 -13.17 -5.76
C GLU A 36 -9.59 -13.13 -6.92
N GLN A 37 -8.32 -13.49 -6.70
CA GLN A 37 -7.32 -13.61 -7.77
C GLN A 37 -7.76 -14.58 -8.87
N TYR A 38 -8.27 -15.77 -8.50
CA TYR A 38 -8.78 -16.74 -9.47
C TYR A 38 -10.02 -16.22 -10.20
N ARG A 39 -10.93 -15.55 -9.48
CA ARG A 39 -12.12 -14.92 -10.08
C ARG A 39 -11.74 -13.87 -11.13
N LEU A 40 -10.79 -12.98 -10.81
CA LEU A 40 -10.28 -11.95 -11.72
C LEU A 40 -9.55 -12.56 -12.93
N SER A 41 -8.94 -13.73 -12.77
CA SER A 41 -8.27 -14.46 -13.85
C SER A 41 -9.23 -15.29 -14.72
N GLY A 42 -10.55 -15.22 -14.48
CA GLY A 42 -11.55 -16.00 -15.22
C GLY A 42 -11.48 -17.51 -14.95
N MET A 43 -10.82 -17.94 -13.88
CA MET A 43 -10.62 -19.35 -13.54
C MET A 43 -11.68 -19.84 -12.55
N SER A 44 -12.23 -21.04 -12.79
CA SER A 44 -13.18 -21.66 -11.87
C SER A 44 -12.46 -22.29 -10.67
N ALA A 45 -12.55 -21.64 -9.52
CA ALA A 45 -12.04 -22.12 -8.23
C ALA A 45 -13.17 -22.37 -7.22
N SER A 46 -12.90 -23.19 -6.22
CA SER A 46 -13.70 -23.37 -5.00
C SER A 46 -12.76 -23.55 -3.82
N LEU A 47 -13.24 -23.20 -2.63
CA LEU A 47 -12.67 -23.71 -1.40
C LEU A 47 -13.16 -25.14 -1.15
N SER A 48 -12.37 -25.91 -0.41
CA SER A 48 -12.82 -27.16 0.20
C SER A 48 -14.05 -26.91 1.08
N ARG A 49 -14.81 -27.98 1.42
CA ARG A 49 -15.97 -27.82 2.33
C ARG A 49 -15.55 -27.26 3.68
N GLU A 50 -14.43 -27.74 4.23
CA GLU A 50 -13.90 -27.32 5.53
C GLU A 50 -13.45 -25.86 5.49
N ASP A 51 -12.73 -25.46 4.44
CA ASP A 51 -12.23 -24.08 4.31
C ASP A 51 -13.34 -23.08 3.98
N ALA A 52 -14.39 -23.53 3.27
CA ALA A 52 -15.59 -22.72 3.06
C ALA A 52 -16.33 -22.45 4.38
N LEU A 53 -16.45 -23.46 5.26
CA LEU A 53 -17.04 -23.30 6.59
C LEU A 53 -16.16 -22.40 7.47
N PHE A 54 -14.84 -22.63 7.48
CA PHE A 54 -13.89 -21.78 8.19
C PHE A 54 -14.03 -20.31 7.75
N LEU A 55 -14.08 -20.05 6.44
CA LEU A 55 -14.23 -18.70 5.93
C LEU A 55 -15.58 -18.10 6.35
N GLN A 56 -16.67 -18.85 6.25
CA GLN A 56 -18.00 -18.39 6.68
C GLN A 56 -18.03 -18.00 8.17
N GLU A 57 -17.33 -18.74 9.03
CA GLU A 57 -17.22 -18.46 10.46
C GLU A 57 -16.35 -17.23 10.77
N ASN A 58 -15.30 -17.00 9.98
CA ASN A 58 -14.26 -16.00 10.28
C ASN A 58 -14.32 -14.73 9.42
N GLU A 59 -15.09 -14.71 8.33
CA GLU A 59 -15.17 -13.58 7.39
C GLU A 59 -15.62 -12.29 8.10
N ARG A 60 -16.66 -12.37 8.95
CA ARG A 60 -17.14 -11.22 9.72
C ARG A 60 -16.07 -10.68 10.65
N ALA A 61 -15.30 -11.56 11.30
CA ALA A 61 -14.21 -11.17 12.19
C ALA A 61 -13.06 -10.50 11.41
N ALA A 62 -12.73 -11.01 10.22
CA ALA A 62 -11.73 -10.42 9.33
C ALA A 62 -12.15 -9.03 8.83
N GLN A 63 -13.41 -8.86 8.44
CA GLN A 63 -13.96 -7.57 8.04
C GLN A 63 -14.03 -6.59 9.22
N ALA A 64 -14.43 -7.05 10.41
CA ALA A 64 -14.43 -6.26 11.63
C ALA A 64 -13.02 -5.82 12.03
N TYR A 65 -12.03 -6.70 11.87
CA TYR A 65 -10.62 -6.36 12.06
C TYR A 65 -10.20 -5.20 11.15
N ILE A 66 -10.43 -5.29 9.83
CA ILE A 66 -10.12 -4.17 8.91
C ILE A 66 -10.88 -2.90 9.31
N GLY A 67 -12.16 -3.02 9.67
CA GLY A 67 -12.99 -1.89 10.09
C GLY A 67 -12.54 -1.23 11.39
N SER A 68 -11.80 -1.95 12.24
CA SER A 68 -11.26 -1.43 13.50
C SER A 68 -9.95 -0.64 13.33
N LEU A 69 -9.28 -0.76 12.17
CA LEU A 69 -8.02 -0.08 11.90
C LEU A 69 -8.26 1.41 11.64
N ASN A 70 -7.31 2.24 12.07
CA ASN A 70 -7.29 3.65 11.67
C ASN A 70 -6.96 3.78 10.16
N PRO A 71 -7.15 4.95 9.54
CA PRO A 71 -6.87 5.14 8.11
C PRO A 71 -5.50 4.65 7.62
N PRO A 72 -4.35 4.95 8.28
CA PRO A 72 -3.06 4.43 7.82
C PRO A 72 -2.92 2.92 7.95
N GLY A 73 -3.36 2.31 9.05
CA GLY A 73 -3.34 0.85 9.21
C GLY A 73 -4.21 0.16 8.16
N LYS A 74 -5.39 0.71 7.88
CA LYS A 74 -6.29 0.21 6.83
C LYS A 74 -5.65 0.26 5.45
N LEU A 75 -5.02 1.39 5.09
CA LEU A 75 -4.32 1.53 3.80
C LEU A 75 -3.22 0.50 3.60
N LEU A 76 -2.45 0.20 4.67
CA LEU A 76 -1.38 -0.78 4.62
C LEU A 76 -1.91 -2.17 4.26
N VAL A 77 -2.96 -2.60 4.95
CA VAL A 77 -3.59 -3.91 4.70
C VAL A 77 -4.25 -3.94 3.32
N GLU A 78 -4.96 -2.89 2.94
CA GLU A 78 -5.60 -2.80 1.62
C GLU A 78 -4.61 -2.89 0.47
N ALA A 79 -3.44 -2.24 0.58
CA ALA A 79 -2.41 -2.31 -0.45
C ALA A 79 -1.87 -3.73 -0.66
N VAL A 80 -1.60 -4.46 0.43
CA VAL A 80 -1.11 -5.84 0.36
C VAL A 80 -2.18 -6.80 -0.14
N LEU A 81 -3.43 -6.63 0.29
CA LEU A 81 -4.56 -7.41 -0.23
C LEU A 81 -4.82 -7.11 -1.71
N PHE A 82 -4.67 -5.87 -2.14
CA PHE A 82 -4.80 -5.50 -3.55
C PHE A 82 -3.74 -6.20 -4.40
N ALA A 83 -2.48 -6.20 -3.95
CA ALA A 83 -1.39 -6.89 -4.63
C ALA A 83 -1.62 -8.40 -4.69
N SER A 84 -2.06 -9.01 -3.59
CA SER A 84 -2.34 -10.46 -3.50
C SER A 84 -3.46 -10.92 -4.44
N LYS A 85 -4.30 -10.01 -4.94
CA LYS A 85 -5.34 -10.29 -5.94
C LYS A 85 -4.81 -10.28 -7.37
N GLN A 86 -3.60 -9.77 -7.61
CA GLN A 86 -3.05 -9.64 -8.96
C GLN A 86 -2.35 -10.93 -9.39
N PRO A 87 -2.52 -11.39 -10.64
CA PRO A 87 -1.88 -12.61 -11.14
C PRO A 87 -0.34 -12.61 -11.07
N VAL A 88 0.28 -11.43 -11.10
CA VAL A 88 1.76 -11.27 -11.05
C VAL A 88 2.34 -11.67 -9.69
N TYR A 89 1.54 -11.63 -8.62
CA TYR A 89 1.94 -12.04 -7.27
C TYR A 89 1.35 -13.41 -6.92
N ALA A 90 1.70 -14.45 -7.71
CA ALA A 90 1.11 -15.79 -7.57
C ALA A 90 1.74 -16.66 -6.45
N ASP A 91 2.77 -16.18 -5.75
CA ASP A 91 3.33 -16.90 -4.61
C ASP A 91 2.39 -16.76 -3.39
N PHE A 92 1.54 -17.77 -3.22
CA PHE A 92 0.52 -17.77 -2.18
C PHE A 92 1.10 -17.77 -0.76
N ASP A 93 2.23 -18.44 -0.54
CA ASP A 93 2.82 -18.55 0.80
C ASP A 93 3.52 -17.23 1.16
N GLN A 94 4.23 -16.62 0.20
CA GLN A 94 4.76 -15.27 0.38
C GLN A 94 3.65 -14.24 0.62
N ASN A 95 2.53 -14.32 -0.10
CA ASN A 95 1.41 -13.41 0.12
C ASN A 95 0.81 -13.57 1.52
N LEU A 96 0.69 -14.80 2.04
CA LEU A 96 0.22 -15.04 3.39
C LEU A 96 1.14 -14.39 4.44
N ASP A 97 2.45 -14.54 4.27
CA ASP A 97 3.44 -13.88 5.13
C ASP A 97 3.33 -12.36 5.07
N LEU A 98 3.22 -11.78 3.88
CA LEU A 98 3.10 -10.34 3.70
C LEU A 98 1.80 -9.80 4.32
N ILE A 99 0.68 -10.50 4.17
CA ILE A 99 -0.59 -10.12 4.82
C ILE A 99 -0.43 -10.16 6.34
N ASN A 100 0.20 -11.21 6.88
CA ASN A 100 0.40 -11.32 8.33
C ASN A 100 1.26 -10.17 8.88
N VAL A 101 2.40 -9.89 8.23
CA VAL A 101 3.30 -8.80 8.62
C VAL A 101 2.58 -7.45 8.50
N ALA A 102 1.82 -7.23 7.42
CA ALA A 102 1.02 -6.02 7.25
C ALA A 102 -0.03 -5.86 8.35
N CYS A 103 -0.71 -6.93 8.76
CA CYS A 103 -1.67 -6.90 9.87
C CYS A 103 -1.00 -6.53 11.20
N THR A 104 0.18 -7.07 11.48
CA THR A 104 0.95 -6.72 12.68
C THR A 104 1.33 -5.24 12.71
N HIS A 105 1.88 -4.71 11.61
CA HIS A 105 2.23 -3.29 11.52
C HIS A 105 1.00 -2.39 11.51
N ALA A 106 -0.08 -2.77 10.83
CA ALA A 106 -1.31 -2.00 10.80
C ALA A 106 -1.90 -1.82 12.20
N LYS A 107 -1.81 -2.84 13.05
CA LYS A 107 -2.20 -2.73 14.46
C LYS A 107 -1.29 -1.74 15.22
N ALA A 108 0.03 -1.87 15.08
CA ALA A 108 0.98 -0.97 15.73
C ALA A 108 0.81 0.50 15.30
N ILE A 109 0.43 0.73 14.05
CA ILE A 109 0.16 2.07 13.50
C ILE A 109 -1.24 2.57 13.90
N SER A 110 -2.17 1.65 14.22
CA SER A 110 -3.56 2.02 14.51
C SER A 110 -3.72 2.89 15.76
N ASP A 111 -2.77 2.80 16.68
CA ASP A 111 -2.74 3.59 17.91
C ASP A 111 -2.20 5.02 17.71
N GLN A 112 -1.63 5.32 16.53
CA GLN A 112 -1.03 6.62 16.25
C GLN A 112 -2.07 7.65 15.82
N ALA A 113 -1.95 8.88 16.35
CA ALA A 113 -2.81 9.99 15.98
C ALA A 113 -2.55 10.44 14.53
N VAL A 114 -3.61 10.56 13.73
CA VAL A 114 -3.51 11.00 12.34
C VAL A 114 -3.60 12.54 12.28
N PRO A 115 -2.53 13.24 11.88
CA PRO A 115 -2.54 14.69 11.83
C PRO A 115 -3.43 15.20 10.69
N LYS A 116 -4.13 16.31 10.91
CA LYS A 116 -4.94 16.98 9.90
C LYS A 116 -4.04 17.83 9.00
N LEU A 117 -3.54 17.22 7.93
CA LEU A 117 -2.65 17.84 6.96
C LEU A 117 -3.34 18.04 5.62
N LYS A 118 -2.97 19.10 4.91
CA LYS A 118 -3.53 19.43 3.60
C LYS A 118 -2.44 19.90 2.67
N ILE A 119 -2.40 19.33 1.47
CA ILE A 119 -1.57 19.82 0.37
C ILE A 119 -2.48 20.49 -0.66
N SER A 120 -2.16 21.72 -1.01
CA SER A 120 -2.86 22.48 -2.05
C SER A 120 -1.91 22.75 -3.20
N PHE A 121 -2.41 22.67 -4.42
CA PHE A 121 -1.63 22.94 -5.63
C PHE A 121 -2.50 23.53 -6.73
N THR A 122 -1.84 24.09 -7.74
CA THR A 122 -2.45 24.56 -8.99
C THR A 122 -1.69 23.97 -10.17
N THR A 123 -2.40 23.68 -11.26
CA THR A 123 -1.79 23.24 -12.53
C THR A 123 -1.93 24.33 -13.58
N ARG A 124 -0.90 24.52 -14.40
CA ARG A 124 -0.88 25.46 -15.54
C ARG A 124 -0.31 24.79 -16.77
N MET A 125 -0.84 25.07 -17.95
CA MET A 125 -0.30 24.52 -19.20
C MET A 125 1.16 24.98 -19.41
N GLN A 126 2.00 24.05 -19.86
CA GLN A 126 3.30 24.40 -20.43
C GLN A 126 3.07 24.99 -21.82
N LYS A 127 3.75 26.10 -22.15
CA LYS A 127 3.66 26.68 -23.51
C LYS A 127 3.98 25.60 -24.54
N ASP A 128 3.17 25.58 -25.60
CA ASP A 128 3.35 24.74 -26.79
C ASP A 128 3.10 23.22 -26.62
N THR A 129 2.54 22.76 -25.50
CA THR A 129 2.12 21.34 -25.36
C THR A 129 0.75 21.18 -24.72
N LYS A 130 -0.10 20.32 -25.30
CA LYS A 130 -1.35 19.87 -24.67
C LYS A 130 -1.16 18.69 -23.72
N LYS A 131 0.02 18.06 -23.71
CA LYS A 131 0.32 16.81 -22.99
C LYS A 131 1.06 17.02 -21.66
N SER A 132 1.46 18.25 -21.34
CA SER A 132 2.24 18.54 -20.14
C SER A 132 1.78 19.82 -19.44
N ARG A 133 1.80 19.79 -18.11
CA ARG A 133 1.47 20.94 -17.26
C ARG A 133 2.47 21.10 -16.14
N PHE A 134 2.65 22.34 -15.69
CA PHE A 134 3.38 22.64 -14.47
C PHE A 134 2.44 22.56 -13.28
N MET A 135 2.85 21.85 -12.24
CA MET A 135 2.21 21.82 -10.94
C MET A 135 2.99 22.72 -9.99
N THR A 136 2.29 23.65 -9.32
CA THR A 136 2.85 24.50 -8.28
C THR A 136 2.16 24.16 -6.96
N VAL A 137 2.93 23.71 -5.98
CA VAL A 137 2.41 23.42 -4.64
C VAL A 137 2.42 24.70 -3.82
N LYS A 138 1.35 24.94 -3.06
CA LYS A 138 1.21 26.08 -2.15
C LYS A 138 1.67 25.70 -0.75
N GLY A 139 2.38 26.62 -0.10
CA GLY A 139 2.92 26.43 1.25
C GLY A 139 4.20 25.60 1.26
N ASP A 140 4.62 25.18 2.45
CA ASP A 140 5.82 24.38 2.69
C ASP A 140 5.44 23.01 3.30
N PRO A 141 5.25 21.98 2.46
CA PRO A 141 4.96 20.63 2.93
C PRO A 141 6.10 20.03 3.77
N VAL A 142 7.37 20.35 3.47
CA VAL A 142 8.50 19.75 4.19
C VAL A 142 8.54 20.25 5.63
N ALA A 143 8.35 21.55 5.86
CA ALA A 143 8.22 22.09 7.20
C ALA A 143 7.02 21.51 7.97
N ALA A 144 5.93 21.17 7.26
CA ALA A 144 4.70 20.67 7.89
C ALA A 144 4.73 19.17 8.25
N MET A 145 5.45 18.33 7.48
CA MET A 145 5.41 16.87 7.68
C MET A 145 6.75 16.14 7.63
N GLY A 146 7.85 16.82 7.31
CA GLY A 146 9.16 16.20 7.07
C GLY A 146 9.37 15.83 5.59
N LEU A 147 10.63 15.63 5.22
CA LEU A 147 11.07 15.42 3.83
C LEU A 147 10.46 14.16 3.21
N GLU A 148 10.54 13.04 3.93
CA GLU A 148 10.15 11.71 3.49
C GLU A 148 8.64 11.67 3.24
N ALA A 149 7.86 12.12 4.22
CA ALA A 149 6.41 12.19 4.13
C ALA A 149 5.96 13.16 3.02
N ALA A 150 6.60 14.32 2.91
CA ALA A 150 6.28 15.29 1.87
C ALA A 150 6.58 14.74 0.47
N SER A 151 7.73 14.08 0.30
CA SER A 151 8.12 13.45 -0.97
C SER A 151 7.14 12.35 -1.38
N MET A 152 6.77 11.49 -0.44
CA MET A 152 5.78 10.44 -0.65
C MET A 152 4.41 11.02 -1.02
N ALA A 153 3.88 11.94 -0.22
CA ALA A 153 2.57 12.55 -0.45
C ALA A 153 2.51 13.33 -1.76
N LEU A 154 3.54 14.11 -2.10
CA LEU A 154 3.60 14.86 -3.35
C LEU A 154 3.73 13.95 -4.56
N THR A 155 4.47 12.83 -4.45
CA THR A 155 4.55 11.82 -5.51
C THR A 155 3.18 11.21 -5.77
N ILE A 156 2.48 10.81 -4.71
CA ILE A 156 1.14 10.22 -4.79
C ILE A 156 0.14 11.21 -5.41
N ILE A 157 0.09 12.44 -4.89
CA ILE A 157 -0.82 13.49 -5.39
C ILE A 157 -0.51 13.81 -6.85
N ARG A 158 0.77 13.94 -7.23
CA ARG A 158 1.16 14.21 -8.61
C ARG A 158 0.68 13.09 -9.52
N ARG A 159 0.92 11.82 -9.17
CA ARG A 159 0.49 10.66 -9.96
C ARG A 159 -1.03 10.59 -10.11
N ALA A 160 -1.77 10.85 -9.03
CA ALA A 160 -3.22 10.91 -9.08
C ALA A 160 -3.73 12.04 -9.99
N ALA A 161 -3.16 13.23 -9.88
CA ALA A 161 -3.50 14.36 -10.75
C ALA A 161 -3.12 14.14 -12.23
N GLU A 162 -1.99 13.46 -12.50
CA GLU A 162 -1.61 13.05 -13.86
C GLU A 162 -2.67 12.15 -14.52
N ARG A 163 -3.24 11.20 -13.75
CA ARG A 163 -4.32 10.32 -14.23
C ARG A 163 -5.61 11.09 -14.46
N ASP A 164 -6.03 11.89 -13.49
CA ASP A 164 -7.28 12.66 -13.55
C ASP A 164 -7.28 13.64 -14.72
N GLU A 165 -6.15 14.30 -14.97
CA GLU A 165 -6.02 15.28 -16.06
C GLU A 165 -5.60 14.66 -17.40
N GLY A 166 -5.14 13.40 -17.43
CA GLY A 166 -4.65 12.73 -18.63
C GLY A 166 -3.37 13.33 -19.22
N VAL A 167 -2.51 13.91 -18.38
CA VAL A 167 -1.29 14.64 -18.79
C VAL A 167 -0.10 14.32 -17.87
N THR A 168 1.10 14.69 -18.30
CA THR A 168 2.30 14.67 -17.46
C THR A 168 2.41 15.95 -16.63
N LEU A 169 2.74 15.83 -15.33
CA LEU A 169 2.87 16.97 -14.43
C LEU A 169 4.33 17.17 -13.99
N TYR A 170 4.84 18.38 -14.20
CA TYR A 170 6.17 18.79 -13.74
C TYR A 170 6.05 19.72 -12.53
N LEU A 171 6.68 19.36 -11.42
CA LEU A 171 6.69 20.19 -10.21
C LEU A 171 7.64 21.38 -10.44
N LEU A 172 7.08 22.60 -10.47
CA LEU A 172 7.84 23.80 -10.83
C LEU A 172 8.74 24.29 -9.69
N ASN A 173 8.26 24.22 -8.45
CA ASN A 173 8.94 24.76 -7.27
C ASN A 173 9.54 23.65 -6.40
N SER A 174 10.07 22.59 -7.04
CA SER A 174 10.60 21.44 -6.32
C SER A 174 11.80 21.79 -5.44
N LYS A 175 12.68 22.69 -5.89
CA LYS A 175 13.84 23.13 -5.11
C LYS A 175 13.44 23.93 -3.88
N GLU A 176 12.42 24.77 -3.99
CA GLU A 176 11.90 25.54 -2.86
C GLU A 176 11.17 24.63 -1.86
N ILE A 177 10.47 23.60 -2.35
CA ILE A 177 9.76 22.64 -1.49
C ILE A 177 10.73 21.72 -0.77
N PHE A 178 11.76 21.22 -1.47
CA PHE A 178 12.63 20.17 -0.94
C PHE A 178 14.03 20.65 -0.56
N GLY A 179 14.36 21.93 -0.77
CA GLY A 179 15.62 22.57 -0.40
C GLY A 179 16.87 21.85 -0.89
N GLU A 180 17.95 21.99 -0.13
CA GLU A 180 19.19 21.21 -0.27
C GLU A 180 19.03 19.76 0.21
N ALA A 181 17.90 19.44 0.86
CA ALA A 181 17.66 18.13 1.46
C ALA A 181 17.59 16.99 0.42
N LEU A 182 17.28 17.30 -0.85
CA LEU A 182 17.36 16.33 -1.95
C LEU A 182 18.78 15.97 -2.38
N GLN A 183 19.78 16.81 -2.10
CA GLN A 183 21.16 16.54 -2.52
C GLN A 183 21.87 15.54 -1.60
N GLY A 184 21.43 15.43 -0.34
CA GLY A 184 21.90 14.43 0.62
C GLY A 184 20.95 13.25 0.82
N SER A 185 19.79 13.24 0.16
CA SER A 185 18.82 12.16 0.35
C SER A 185 19.23 10.90 -0.39
N ARG A 186 19.08 9.77 0.28
CA ARG A 186 19.36 8.46 -0.32
C ARG A 186 18.37 8.18 -1.47
N PRO A 187 18.85 7.63 -2.61
CA PRO A 187 18.02 7.42 -3.80
C PRO A 187 16.99 6.29 -3.66
N ALA A 188 17.11 5.41 -2.66
CA ALA A 188 16.12 4.37 -2.36
C ALA A 188 16.05 4.04 -0.86
N PRO A 189 14.87 3.68 -0.32
CA PRO A 189 14.77 3.19 1.04
C PRO A 189 15.46 1.83 1.22
N GLU A 190 16.37 1.73 2.18
CA GLU A 190 16.96 0.47 2.64
C GLU A 190 16.34 0.04 3.97
N TYR A 191 15.99 -1.24 4.08
CA TYR A 191 15.30 -1.85 5.24
C TYR A 191 16.09 -3.03 5.76
N ALA A 192 16.06 -3.22 7.08
CA ALA A 192 16.67 -4.37 7.73
C ALA A 192 15.94 -5.69 7.35
N GLU A 193 14.62 -5.61 7.15
CA GLU A 193 13.77 -6.76 6.88
C GLU A 193 13.16 -6.69 5.47
N LEU A 194 13.36 -7.77 4.69
CA LEU A 194 12.83 -7.89 3.34
C LEU A 194 11.29 -7.75 3.27
N PRO A 195 10.49 -8.36 4.16
CA PRO A 195 9.03 -8.19 4.14
C PRO A 195 8.59 -6.73 4.26
N ILE A 196 9.23 -5.94 5.13
CA ILE A 196 8.89 -4.53 5.33
C ILE A 196 9.17 -3.72 4.05
N ARG A 197 10.30 -4.00 3.38
CA ARG A 197 10.62 -3.40 2.08
C ARG A 197 9.54 -3.71 1.04
N LEU A 198 9.13 -4.97 0.94
CA LEU A 198 8.11 -5.41 -0.02
C LEU A 198 6.76 -4.74 0.27
N ILE A 199 6.35 -4.69 1.54
CA ILE A 199 5.10 -4.01 1.94
C ILE A 199 5.14 -2.52 1.57
N HIS A 200 6.27 -1.83 1.81
CA HIS A 200 6.40 -0.43 1.40
C HIS A 200 6.27 -0.26 -0.12
N GLN A 201 6.89 -1.15 -0.91
CA GLN A 201 6.78 -1.13 -2.37
C GLN A 201 5.33 -1.34 -2.83
N LEU A 202 4.62 -2.32 -2.26
CA LEU A 202 3.22 -2.59 -2.56
C LEU A 202 2.31 -1.41 -2.18
N LEU A 203 2.57 -0.77 -1.03
CA LEU A 203 1.87 0.43 -0.62
C LEU A 203 2.09 1.58 -1.61
N MET A 204 3.33 1.85 -2.00
CA MET A 204 3.64 2.91 -2.97
C MET A 204 3.01 2.63 -4.32
N ASP A 205 3.05 1.39 -4.80
CA ASP A 205 2.38 0.98 -6.03
C ASP A 205 0.87 1.19 -5.96
N TYR A 206 0.23 0.76 -4.86
CA TYR A 206 -1.19 0.97 -4.66
C TYR A 206 -1.56 2.46 -4.64
N LEU A 207 -0.88 3.26 -3.81
CA LEU A 207 -1.16 4.69 -3.67
C LEU A 207 -0.84 5.46 -4.95
N THR A 208 0.17 5.06 -5.73
CA THR A 208 0.53 5.78 -6.94
C THR A 208 -0.20 5.31 -8.19
N LYS A 209 -0.84 4.12 -8.20
CA LYS A 209 -1.50 3.58 -9.39
C LYS A 209 -3.02 3.47 -9.27
N GLN A 210 -3.57 3.29 -8.06
CA GLN A 210 -4.98 2.93 -7.86
C GLN A 210 -5.86 4.05 -7.32
N ILE A 211 -5.34 4.90 -6.43
CA ILE A 211 -6.18 5.90 -5.76
C ILE A 211 -6.42 7.11 -6.66
N ASP A 212 -7.60 7.72 -6.55
CA ASP A 212 -7.94 8.98 -7.22
C ASP A 212 -7.39 10.21 -6.48
N LEU A 213 -7.48 11.38 -7.10
CA LEU A 213 -6.96 12.61 -6.51
C LEU A 213 -7.71 13.05 -5.23
N PRO A 214 -9.05 13.00 -5.14
CA PRO A 214 -9.75 13.30 -3.88
C PRO A 214 -9.27 12.43 -2.72
N THR A 215 -9.09 11.13 -2.95
CA THR A 215 -8.59 10.17 -1.97
C THR A 215 -7.14 10.45 -1.62
N ALA A 216 -6.26 10.70 -2.60
CA ALA A 216 -4.88 11.09 -2.33
C ALA A 216 -4.77 12.33 -1.42
N LYS A 217 -5.64 13.33 -1.63
CA LYS A 217 -5.69 14.55 -0.82
C LYS A 217 -6.22 14.32 0.60
N SER A 218 -7.18 13.42 0.79
CA SER A 218 -7.74 13.12 2.12
C SER A 218 -6.78 12.28 2.98
N LEU A 219 -5.87 11.53 2.33
CA LEU A 219 -4.96 10.60 3.00
C LEU A 219 -3.61 11.22 3.41
N VAL A 220 -3.37 12.52 3.19
CA VAL A 220 -2.07 13.16 3.47
C VAL A 220 -1.59 12.93 4.91
N GLY A 221 -2.50 13.03 5.89
CA GLY A 221 -2.18 12.73 7.29
C GLY A 221 -1.79 11.27 7.52
N ALA A 222 -2.50 10.34 6.89
CA ALA A 222 -2.22 8.90 6.97
C ALA A 222 -0.88 8.54 6.29
N ILE A 223 -0.57 9.18 5.15
CA ILE A 223 0.71 9.03 4.45
C ILE A 223 1.87 9.46 5.34
N LYS A 224 1.74 10.55 6.10
CA LYS A 224 2.77 10.94 7.06
C LYS A 224 3.02 9.86 8.10
N VAL A 225 1.95 9.37 8.75
CA VAL A 225 2.05 8.33 9.77
C VAL A 225 2.72 7.06 9.21
N LEU A 226 2.33 6.64 8.01
CA LEU A 226 2.95 5.50 7.32
C LEU A 226 4.43 5.76 7.01
N SER A 227 4.77 6.95 6.50
CA SER A 227 6.16 7.33 6.21
C SER A 227 7.02 7.30 7.47
N ASP A 228 6.56 7.93 8.56
CA ASP A 228 7.28 7.95 9.84
C ASP A 228 7.52 6.53 10.35
N HIS A 229 6.50 5.67 10.29
CA HIS A 229 6.60 4.25 10.65
C HIS A 229 7.65 3.53 9.80
N PHE A 230 7.63 3.69 8.48
CA PHE A 230 8.62 3.05 7.62
C PHE A 230 10.03 3.57 7.87
N VAL A 231 10.21 4.86 8.14
CA VAL A 231 11.52 5.45 8.46
C VAL A 231 12.15 4.79 9.68
N GLN A 232 11.36 4.43 10.70
CA GLN A 232 11.87 3.73 11.89
C GLN A 232 12.43 2.33 11.60
N HIS A 233 12.02 1.71 10.49
CA HIS A 233 12.49 0.38 10.08
C HIS A 233 13.63 0.42 9.05
N GLN A 234 14.07 1.62 8.67
CA GLN A 234 15.14 1.78 7.69
C GLN A 234 16.51 1.59 8.34
N VAL A 235 17.45 1.01 7.61
CA VAL A 235 18.84 0.85 8.08
C VAL A 235 19.49 2.24 8.14
N PRO A 236 20.24 2.57 9.22
CA PRO A 236 21.03 3.79 9.26
C PRO A 236 21.97 3.86 8.05
N SER A 237 22.12 5.05 7.47
CA SER A 237 23.15 5.28 6.46
C SER A 237 24.51 4.92 7.05
N HIS A 238 25.25 4.04 6.38
CA HIS A 238 26.68 3.90 6.63
C HIS A 238 27.34 5.24 6.28
N GLU A 239 27.41 6.15 7.25
CA GLU A 239 28.37 7.23 7.19
C GLU A 239 29.75 6.60 7.30
N SER A 240 30.54 6.75 6.23
CA SER A 240 31.92 6.31 6.12
C SER A 240 32.70 6.71 7.37
N ALA A 241 33.14 5.71 8.13
CA ALA A 241 34.26 5.87 9.06
C ALA A 241 35.55 6.18 8.28
#